data_AF-A0A959B0B2-F1
#
_entry.id   AF-A0A959B0B2-F1
#
_cell.length_a   1.000
_cell.length_b   1.000
_cell.length_c   1.000
_cell.angle_alpha   90.00
_cell.angle_beta   90.00
_cell.angle_gamma   90.00
#
_symmetry.space_group_name_H-M   'P 1'
#
loop_
_entity.id
_entity.type
_entity.pdbx_description
1 polymer ?
#
loop_
_entity_poly.entity_id
_entity_poly.type
_entity_poly.pdbx_seq_one_letter_code
_entity_poly.pdbx_strand_id
1 'polypeptide(L)'
;MSDQFDHTEVAIKALKKEVFQLQEEARREEQHLRETCEKVIEHHLQTNQQMLMHVENIELLRREVLGLTEQLKTVKGFDEEDLDNIQVLGEQLVNAPLFHPQYEKMLAQQAAARQNGHPFDAQLRQQMEERLEDFNILPGEIELKAGEAILKAFQEQGTPKQGLDIELATEGLLRLASLALQQSLADNLATEKAAGFLNDLKAGLKACTARLQNEHRQVSNSSFGRRALQSEPQENLEDMKGLQDMLAKLKTAFEDTIRLSAPSPLLEEVAEQFGLEDDEEYRQALVDAFLEDMLDESEGLMFSEDFDADSDGLFQDNEEWEDENWAPAENPRFPIGSSVAVITSAKPFKGFSKLDIQGWQGRVVDAYTNGTVIAYEVVLDSVTLQGLPEKFIRRACEEDYGSFFRYEFEETDLRPAEARDTEAEALASQRRLFHRYFWGEISQDAQAARVFEIMMKEPAAEDIDNWINYFRKEVEFPFNAQVEGLILRKIEPGTVVEVLGIEGLDEEEDFGLIASIRKGRAILSFPLMELMPVNDKDPKAQALLDYRLWADLML
;
A
#
# COMPACT_ATOMS: atom_id res chain seq x y z
N MET A 1 22.01 58.82 19.31
CA MET A 1 22.18 58.46 17.89
C MET A 1 23.32 57.46 17.66
N SER A 2 24.42 57.50 18.43
CA SER A 2 25.51 56.49 18.32
C SER A 2 25.07 55.08 18.74
N ASP A 3 24.31 54.93 19.84
CA ASP A 3 23.90 53.60 20.34
C ASP A 3 22.86 52.87 19.45
N GLN A 4 22.03 53.59 18.69
CA GLN A 4 21.03 52.98 17.80
C GLN A 4 21.65 52.38 16.53
N PHE A 5 22.74 52.96 16.04
CA PHE A 5 23.46 52.43 14.87
C PHE A 5 24.17 51.10 15.20
N ASP A 6 24.76 51.01 16.40
CA ASP A 6 25.51 49.83 16.85
C ASP A 6 24.59 48.60 17.02
N HIS A 7 23.37 48.80 17.54
CA HIS A 7 22.37 47.72 17.65
C HIS A 7 21.87 47.19 16.29
N THR A 8 21.80 48.04 15.27
CA THR A 8 21.26 47.67 13.95
C THR A 8 22.30 46.89 13.14
N GLU A 9 23.58 47.25 13.24
CA GLU A 9 24.68 46.56 12.58
C GLU A 9 24.89 45.15 13.17
N VAL A 10 24.78 45.01 14.50
CA VAL A 10 24.80 43.71 15.18
C VAL A 10 23.62 42.82 14.72
N ALA A 11 22.43 43.38 14.59
CA ALA A 11 21.25 42.65 14.13
C ALA A 11 21.38 42.15 12.67
N ILE A 12 21.91 42.97 11.77
CA ILE A 12 22.17 42.58 10.38
C ILE A 12 23.21 41.45 10.31
N LYS A 13 24.27 41.54 11.12
CA LYS A 13 25.30 40.49 11.19
C LYS A 13 24.72 39.16 11.68
N ALA A 14 23.80 39.20 12.65
CA ALA A 14 23.08 38.02 13.11
C ALA A 14 22.18 37.44 11.99
N LEU A 15 21.39 38.27 11.31
CA LEU A 15 20.53 37.85 10.20
C LEU A 15 21.32 37.20 9.05
N LYS A 16 22.48 37.75 8.68
CA LYS A 16 23.35 37.14 7.66
C LYS A 16 23.82 35.75 8.07
N LYS A 17 24.18 35.57 9.34
CA LYS A 17 24.58 34.26 9.86
C LYS A 17 23.44 33.26 9.78
N GLU A 18 22.23 33.66 10.15
CA GLU A 18 21.04 32.81 10.07
C GLU A 18 20.67 32.44 8.63
N VAL A 19 20.70 33.42 7.71
CA VAL A 19 20.48 33.19 6.28
C VAL A 19 21.50 32.20 5.72
N PHE A 20 22.78 32.34 6.09
CA PHE A 20 23.83 31.41 5.68
C PHE A 20 23.58 30.00 6.22
N GLN A 21 23.16 29.87 7.47
CA GLN A 21 22.83 28.57 8.07
C GLN A 21 21.65 27.88 7.35
N LEU A 22 20.57 28.63 7.09
CA LEU A 22 19.40 28.12 6.37
C LEU A 22 19.71 27.73 4.92
N GLN A 23 20.61 28.47 4.27
CA GLN A 23 21.07 28.10 2.93
C GLN A 23 21.81 26.76 2.95
N GLU A 24 22.72 26.56 3.89
CA GLU A 24 23.46 25.30 4.01
C GLU A 24 22.52 24.14 4.37
N GLU A 25 21.50 24.39 5.19
CA GLU A 25 20.45 23.41 5.51
C GLU A 25 19.64 23.04 4.26
N ALA A 26 19.12 24.01 3.52
CA ALA A 26 18.37 23.76 2.29
C ALA A 26 19.21 23.03 1.22
N ARG A 27 20.51 23.33 1.09
CA ARG A 27 21.41 22.57 0.20
C ARG A 27 21.58 21.12 0.62
N ARG A 28 21.66 20.85 1.92
CA ARG A 28 21.75 19.47 2.42
C ARG A 28 20.47 18.70 2.13
N GLU A 29 19.31 19.31 2.34
CA GLU A 29 18.03 18.68 2.03
C GLU A 29 17.86 18.44 0.52
N GLU A 30 18.27 19.38 -0.33
CA GLU A 30 18.29 19.19 -1.79
C GLU A 30 19.20 18.00 -2.18
N GLN A 31 20.39 17.93 -1.58
CA GLN A 31 21.31 16.82 -1.81
C GLN A 31 20.72 15.49 -1.34
N HIS A 32 20.12 15.45 -0.14
CA HIS A 32 19.47 14.24 0.38
C HIS A 32 18.33 13.78 -0.52
N LEU A 33 17.47 14.70 -0.99
CA LEU A 33 16.40 14.39 -1.92
C LEU A 33 16.94 13.76 -3.21
N ARG A 34 17.97 14.37 -3.82
CA ARG A 34 18.63 13.83 -5.02
C ARG A 34 19.21 12.44 -4.77
N GLU A 35 19.91 12.24 -3.66
CA GLU A 35 20.48 10.93 -3.29
C GLU A 35 19.39 9.88 -3.07
N THR A 36 18.26 10.25 -2.46
CA THR A 36 17.12 9.35 -2.27
C THR A 36 16.47 8.98 -3.60
N CYS A 37 16.21 9.96 -4.47
CA CYS A 37 15.69 9.71 -5.82
C CYS A 37 16.61 8.80 -6.62
N GLU A 38 17.91 9.03 -6.58
CA GLU A 38 18.90 8.20 -7.28
C GLU A 38 18.89 6.76 -6.76
N LYS A 39 18.83 6.55 -5.43
CA LYS A 39 18.71 5.20 -4.84
C LYS A 39 17.43 4.50 -5.28
N VAL A 40 16.31 5.23 -5.34
CA VAL A 40 15.04 4.71 -5.84
C VAL A 40 15.17 4.23 -7.29
N ILE A 41 15.74 5.08 -8.15
CA ILE A 41 15.96 4.75 -9.56
C ILE A 41 16.86 3.52 -9.69
N GLU A 42 18.01 3.50 -9.01
CA GLU A 42 18.96 2.38 -9.04
C GLU A 42 18.32 1.08 -8.57
N HIS A 43 17.56 1.14 -7.46
CA HIS A 43 16.87 -0.03 -6.93
C HIS A 43 15.85 -0.57 -7.95
N HIS A 44 15.03 0.29 -8.55
CA HIS A 44 14.03 -0.13 -9.52
C HIS A 44 14.67 -0.73 -10.78
N LEU A 45 15.76 -0.12 -11.27
CA LEU A 45 16.55 -0.67 -12.38
C LEU A 45 17.09 -2.07 -12.04
N GLN A 46 17.67 -2.24 -10.85
CA GLN A 46 18.22 -3.52 -10.41
C GLN A 46 17.13 -4.60 -10.29
N THR A 47 16.00 -4.28 -9.67
CA THR A 47 14.88 -5.23 -9.50
C THR A 47 14.30 -5.62 -10.85
N ASN A 48 14.09 -4.67 -11.77
CA ASN A 48 13.62 -4.97 -13.13
C ASN A 48 14.62 -5.84 -13.92
N GLN A 49 15.93 -5.60 -13.77
CA GLN A 49 16.95 -6.45 -14.38
C GLN A 49 16.91 -7.87 -13.82
N GLN A 50 16.76 -8.04 -12.51
CA GLN A 50 16.64 -9.34 -11.88
C GLN A 50 15.38 -10.06 -12.34
N MET A 51 14.23 -9.40 -12.32
CA MET A 51 12.96 -9.96 -12.83
C MET A 51 13.08 -10.39 -14.29
N LEU A 52 13.65 -9.55 -15.17
CA LEU A 52 13.86 -9.89 -16.58
C LEU A 52 14.74 -11.13 -16.75
N MET A 53 15.83 -11.25 -15.99
CA MET A 53 16.65 -12.46 -16.00
C MET A 53 15.84 -13.68 -15.55
N HIS A 54 14.99 -13.53 -14.53
CA HIS A 54 14.19 -14.65 -14.05
C HIS A 54 13.16 -15.10 -15.09
N VAL A 55 12.45 -14.16 -15.71
CA VAL A 55 11.48 -14.39 -16.78
C VAL A 55 12.14 -15.06 -17.99
N GLU A 56 13.29 -14.56 -18.45
CA GLU A 56 14.04 -15.17 -19.57
C GLU A 56 14.42 -16.63 -19.26
N ASN A 57 14.83 -16.93 -18.03
CA ASN A 57 15.18 -18.29 -17.60
C ASN A 57 13.97 -19.22 -17.47
N ILE A 58 12.86 -18.73 -16.92
CA ILE A 58 11.61 -19.51 -16.80
C ILE A 58 11.10 -19.87 -18.20
N GLU A 59 11.06 -18.91 -19.12
CA GLU A 59 10.62 -19.14 -20.50
C GLU A 59 11.54 -20.12 -21.25
N LEU A 60 12.85 -20.06 -20.99
CA LEU A 60 13.79 -21.05 -21.52
C LEU A 60 13.47 -22.46 -21.00
N LEU A 61 13.34 -22.62 -19.67
CA LEU A 61 13.03 -23.91 -19.04
C LEU A 61 11.69 -24.46 -19.50
N ARG A 62 10.66 -23.61 -19.58
CA ARG A 62 9.34 -23.95 -20.12
C ARG A 62 9.44 -24.54 -21.53
N ARG A 63 10.18 -23.91 -22.44
CA ARG A 63 10.38 -24.42 -23.81
C ARG A 63 11.12 -25.74 -23.84
N GLU A 64 12.09 -25.94 -22.96
CA GLU A 64 12.82 -27.20 -22.84
C GLU A 64 11.90 -28.32 -22.33
N VAL A 65 11.13 -28.07 -21.27
CA VAL A 65 10.13 -29.00 -20.73
C VAL A 65 9.11 -29.36 -21.82
N LEU A 66 8.60 -28.37 -22.57
CA LEU A 66 7.70 -28.59 -23.70
C LEU A 66 8.32 -29.48 -24.79
N GLY A 67 9.59 -29.27 -25.12
CA GLY A 67 10.30 -30.12 -26.08
C GLY A 67 10.44 -31.57 -25.60
N LEU A 68 10.43 -31.79 -24.29
CA LEU A 68 10.53 -33.12 -23.67
C LEU A 68 9.16 -33.82 -23.57
N THR A 69 8.05 -33.11 -23.35
CA THR A 69 6.71 -33.71 -23.31
C THR A 69 6.36 -34.42 -24.63
N GLU A 70 6.75 -33.86 -25.77
CA GLU A 70 6.58 -34.53 -27.08
C GLU A 70 7.40 -35.81 -27.22
N GLN A 71 8.59 -35.87 -26.61
CA GLN A 71 9.44 -37.06 -26.65
C GLN A 71 8.91 -38.17 -25.73
N LEU A 72 8.34 -37.78 -24.58
CA LEU A 72 7.76 -38.70 -23.60
C LEU A 72 6.61 -39.55 -24.17
N LYS A 73 5.89 -39.04 -25.18
CA LYS A 73 4.83 -39.80 -25.90
C LYS A 73 5.31 -41.11 -26.52
N THR A 74 6.61 -41.28 -26.68
CA THR A 74 7.22 -42.47 -27.30
C THR A 74 7.85 -43.44 -26.29
N VAL A 75 7.86 -43.08 -25.01
CA VAL A 75 8.44 -43.88 -23.92
C VAL A 75 7.50 -45.02 -23.52
N LYS A 76 8.06 -46.20 -23.25
CA LYS A 76 7.29 -47.37 -22.80
C LYS A 76 7.10 -47.33 -21.29
N GLY A 77 5.98 -47.86 -20.80
CA GLY A 77 5.72 -48.01 -19.36
C GLY A 77 4.83 -46.94 -18.75
N PHE A 78 4.46 -45.92 -19.52
CA PHE A 78 3.30 -45.09 -19.25
C PHE A 78 2.03 -45.78 -19.74
N ASP A 79 0.96 -45.70 -18.96
CA ASP A 79 -0.37 -46.07 -19.42
C ASP A 79 -1.01 -44.95 -20.27
N GLU A 80 -2.21 -45.20 -20.80
CA GLU A 80 -2.90 -44.24 -21.68
C GLU A 80 -3.25 -42.94 -20.93
N GLU A 81 -3.52 -43.06 -19.62
CA GLU A 81 -3.86 -41.94 -18.76
C GLU A 81 -2.64 -41.07 -18.46
N ASP A 82 -1.49 -41.68 -18.14
CA ASP A 82 -0.20 -41.00 -17.98
C ASP A 82 0.17 -40.14 -19.20
N LEU A 83 -0.03 -40.69 -20.39
CA LEU A 83 0.29 -40.03 -21.65
C LEU A 83 -0.67 -38.86 -21.93
N ASP A 84 -1.96 -39.01 -21.61
CA ASP A 84 -2.94 -37.94 -21.68
C ASP A 84 -2.57 -36.81 -20.72
N ASN A 85 -2.09 -37.10 -19.51
CA ASN A 85 -1.69 -36.06 -18.54
C ASN A 85 -0.44 -35.31 -18.96
N ILE A 86 0.56 -36.02 -19.51
CA ILE A 86 1.76 -35.39 -20.08
C ILE A 86 1.39 -34.50 -21.26
N GLN A 87 0.40 -34.91 -22.07
CA GLN A 87 -0.11 -34.11 -23.17
C GLN A 87 -0.85 -32.87 -22.66
N VAL A 88 -1.75 -33.03 -21.68
CA VAL A 88 -2.47 -31.92 -21.05
C VAL A 88 -1.46 -30.93 -20.47
N LEU A 89 -0.49 -31.37 -19.65
CA LEU A 89 0.58 -30.51 -19.13
C LEU A 89 1.33 -29.76 -20.26
N GLY A 90 1.67 -30.46 -21.35
CA GLY A 90 2.29 -29.84 -22.52
C GLY A 90 1.42 -28.76 -23.17
N GLU A 91 0.15 -29.04 -23.43
CA GLU A 91 -0.81 -28.09 -24.02
C GLU A 91 -1.03 -26.88 -23.12
N GLN A 92 -1.09 -27.10 -21.80
CA GLN A 92 -1.29 -26.05 -20.81
C GLN A 92 -0.05 -25.15 -20.71
N LEU A 93 1.15 -25.74 -20.73
CA LEU A 93 2.41 -25.01 -20.86
C LEU A 93 2.53 -24.27 -22.20
N VAL A 94 1.81 -24.60 -23.27
CA VAL A 94 1.78 -23.78 -24.50
C VAL A 94 0.78 -22.64 -24.38
N ASN A 95 -0.41 -22.91 -23.85
CA ASN A 95 -1.56 -22.02 -23.95
C ASN A 95 -1.69 -21.04 -22.78
N ALA A 96 -1.02 -21.28 -21.66
CA ALA A 96 -1.00 -20.35 -20.53
C ALA A 96 -0.01 -19.19 -20.80
N PRO A 97 -0.47 -17.93 -20.81
CA PRO A 97 0.44 -16.81 -20.67
C PRO A 97 1.02 -16.86 -19.25
N LEU A 98 2.24 -17.38 -19.10
CA LEU A 98 2.95 -17.44 -17.80
C LEU A 98 3.28 -16.06 -17.24
N PHE A 99 3.20 -15.02 -18.08
CA PHE A 99 3.52 -13.66 -17.72
C PHE A 99 2.43 -12.74 -18.25
N HIS A 100 2.18 -11.67 -17.49
CA HIS A 100 1.27 -10.60 -17.88
C HIS A 100 1.68 -10.00 -19.25
N PRO A 101 0.74 -9.57 -20.12
CA PRO A 101 1.05 -8.96 -21.42
C PRO A 101 2.03 -7.78 -21.37
N GLN A 102 2.10 -7.07 -20.25
CA GLN A 102 3.06 -6.00 -20.04
C GLN A 102 4.52 -6.50 -19.98
N TYR A 103 4.78 -7.72 -19.50
CA TYR A 103 6.12 -8.31 -19.52
C TYR A 103 6.52 -8.72 -20.92
N GLU A 104 5.59 -9.23 -21.72
CA GLU A 104 5.84 -9.47 -23.14
C GLU A 104 6.17 -8.15 -23.87
N LYS A 105 5.46 -7.06 -23.54
CA LYS A 105 5.77 -5.71 -24.02
C LYS A 105 7.15 -5.24 -23.55
N MET A 106 7.52 -5.48 -22.30
CA MET A 106 8.83 -5.12 -21.75
C MET A 106 9.98 -5.93 -22.40
N LEU A 107 9.80 -7.24 -22.59
CA LEU A 107 10.74 -8.09 -23.33
C LEU A 107 10.88 -7.62 -24.78
N ALA A 108 9.78 -7.25 -25.43
CA ALA A 108 9.79 -6.70 -26.79
C ALA A 108 10.52 -5.34 -26.85
N GLN A 109 10.32 -4.47 -25.85
CA GLN A 109 11.05 -3.21 -25.72
C GLN A 109 12.54 -3.44 -25.48
N GLN A 110 12.91 -4.38 -24.61
CA GLN A 110 14.31 -4.74 -24.37
C GLN A 110 14.96 -5.33 -25.63
N ALA A 111 14.25 -6.21 -26.35
CA ALA A 111 14.72 -6.77 -27.62
C ALA A 111 14.89 -5.67 -28.69
N ALA A 112 13.95 -4.73 -28.79
CA ALA A 112 14.04 -3.59 -29.70
C ALA A 112 15.20 -2.65 -29.32
N ALA A 113 15.42 -2.40 -28.03
CA ALA A 113 16.55 -1.60 -27.53
C ALA A 113 17.89 -2.27 -27.87
N ARG A 114 18.02 -3.60 -27.66
CA ARG A 114 19.18 -4.41 -28.09
C ARG A 114 19.43 -4.33 -29.60
N GLN A 115 18.37 -4.31 -30.42
CA GLN A 115 18.48 -4.20 -31.89
C GLN A 115 18.85 -2.80 -32.37
N ASN A 116 18.34 -1.76 -31.71
CA ASN A 116 18.56 -0.36 -32.08
C ASN A 116 19.82 0.26 -31.45
N GLY A 117 20.55 -0.49 -30.60
CA GLY A 117 21.76 -0.02 -29.94
C GLY A 117 21.52 1.01 -28.83
N HIS A 118 20.29 1.09 -28.32
CA HIS A 118 19.94 1.95 -27.19
C HIS A 118 19.97 1.13 -25.89
N PRO A 119 20.53 1.67 -24.78
CA PRO A 119 20.50 0.98 -23.50
C PRO A 119 19.06 1.01 -22.97
N PHE A 120 18.45 -0.17 -22.81
CA PHE A 120 17.12 -0.31 -22.18
C PHE A 120 17.05 0.39 -20.81
N ASP A 121 18.13 0.27 -20.02
CA ASP A 121 18.26 0.93 -18.73
C ASP A 121 18.19 2.46 -18.81
N ALA A 122 18.63 3.07 -19.92
CA ALA A 122 18.57 4.52 -20.09
C ALA A 122 17.13 5.00 -20.34
N GLN A 123 16.33 4.22 -21.05
CA GLN A 123 14.92 4.50 -21.27
C GLN A 123 14.12 4.32 -19.98
N LEU A 124 14.36 3.23 -19.25
CA LEU A 124 13.71 2.96 -17.97
C LEU A 124 14.08 4.01 -16.92
N ARG A 125 15.36 4.42 -16.87
CA ARG A 125 15.82 5.53 -16.05
C ARG A 125 15.08 6.82 -16.38
N GLN A 126 14.94 7.16 -17.67
CA GLN A 126 14.23 8.36 -18.09
C GLN A 126 12.75 8.34 -17.62
N GLN A 127 12.07 7.20 -17.76
CA GLN A 127 10.70 7.04 -17.28
C GLN A 127 10.59 7.22 -15.76
N MET A 128 11.56 6.72 -15.00
CA MET A 128 11.61 6.90 -13.55
C MET A 128 11.92 8.35 -13.18
N GLU A 129 12.81 9.01 -13.93
CA GLU A 129 13.08 10.44 -13.76
C GLU A 129 11.81 11.27 -14.00
N GLU A 130 11.06 10.99 -15.07
CA GLU A 130 9.77 11.63 -15.39
C GLU A 130 8.73 11.41 -14.29
N ARG A 131 8.56 10.19 -13.76
CA ARG A 131 7.64 9.91 -12.63
C ARG A 131 8.06 10.62 -11.34
N LEU A 132 9.36 10.78 -11.11
CA LEU A 132 9.85 11.51 -9.94
C LEU A 132 9.63 13.02 -10.06
N GLU A 133 9.40 13.55 -11.26
CA GLU A 133 8.99 14.95 -11.45
C GLU A 133 7.61 15.23 -10.85
N ASP A 134 6.72 14.23 -10.75
CA ASP A 134 5.39 14.40 -10.14
C ASP A 134 5.47 14.72 -8.64
N PHE A 135 6.57 14.36 -7.99
CA PHE A 135 6.86 14.68 -6.58
C PHE A 135 7.48 16.06 -6.40
N ASN A 136 7.82 16.76 -7.49
CA ASN A 136 8.42 18.09 -7.44
C ASN A 136 7.33 19.12 -7.15
N ILE A 137 7.27 19.57 -5.89
CA ILE A 137 6.31 20.58 -5.48
C ILE A 137 6.80 21.94 -6.00
N LEU A 138 5.90 22.65 -6.68
CA LEU A 138 6.24 23.99 -7.17
C LEU A 138 6.55 24.95 -6.01
N PRO A 139 7.49 25.90 -6.19
CA PRO A 139 7.81 26.89 -5.18
C PRO A 139 6.58 27.69 -4.72
N GLY A 140 6.39 27.81 -3.40
CA GLY A 140 5.28 28.57 -2.82
C GLY A 140 5.43 30.09 -2.96
N GLU A 141 4.36 30.84 -2.68
CA GLU A 141 4.33 32.31 -2.80
C GLU A 141 5.46 33.03 -2.02
N ILE A 142 5.87 32.46 -0.87
CA ILE A 142 6.95 33.00 -0.04
C ILE A 142 8.32 32.84 -0.73
N GLU A 143 8.57 31.70 -1.37
CA GLU A 143 9.81 31.43 -2.12
C GLU A 143 9.90 32.34 -3.35
N LEU A 144 8.78 32.51 -4.07
CA LEU A 144 8.67 33.40 -5.21
C LEU A 144 8.97 34.85 -4.83
N LYS A 145 8.34 35.36 -3.76
CA LYS A 145 8.59 36.71 -3.23
C LYS A 145 10.04 36.93 -2.83
N ALA A 146 10.68 35.94 -2.21
CA ALA A 146 12.10 36.01 -1.88
C ALA A 146 12.98 36.07 -3.14
N GLY A 147 12.68 35.26 -4.16
CA GLY A 147 13.37 35.29 -5.45
C GLY A 147 13.25 36.65 -6.15
N GLU A 148 12.05 37.23 -6.19
CA GLU A 148 11.80 38.57 -6.73
C GLU A 148 12.56 39.66 -5.97
N ALA A 149 12.64 39.57 -4.64
CA ALA A 149 13.39 40.50 -3.82
C ALA A 149 14.89 40.48 -4.14
N ILE A 150 15.47 39.29 -4.36
CA ILE A 150 16.86 39.12 -4.79
C ILE A 150 17.07 39.74 -6.17
N LEU A 151 16.21 39.41 -7.13
CA LEU A 151 16.28 39.94 -8.49
C LEU A 151 16.22 41.47 -8.53
N LYS A 152 15.32 42.06 -7.74
CA LYS A 152 15.19 43.52 -7.62
C LYS A 152 16.45 44.13 -7.00
N ALA A 153 17.03 43.50 -5.98
CA ALA A 153 18.27 43.98 -5.36
C ALA A 153 19.46 43.96 -6.34
N PHE A 154 19.56 42.94 -7.20
CA PHE A 154 20.55 42.90 -8.28
C PHE A 154 20.33 44.01 -9.33
N GLN A 155 19.08 44.26 -9.71
CA GLN A 155 18.75 45.32 -10.67
C GLN A 155 19.09 46.71 -10.13
N GLU A 156 18.85 46.98 -8.85
CA GLU A 156 19.21 48.25 -8.19
C GLU A 156 20.73 48.50 -8.16
N GLN A 157 21.56 47.45 -8.28
CA GLN A 157 23.04 47.54 -8.31
C GLN A 157 23.64 47.60 -9.72
N GLY A 158 22.81 47.60 -10.77
CA GLY A 158 23.27 47.73 -12.16
C GLY A 158 23.93 46.47 -12.72
N THR A 159 23.73 45.30 -12.10
CA THR A 159 24.24 44.03 -12.59
C THR A 159 23.46 43.61 -13.86
N PRO A 160 24.13 43.35 -15.01
CA PRO A 160 23.43 43.04 -16.25
C PRO A 160 22.66 41.72 -16.16
N LYS A 161 21.45 41.66 -16.75
CA LYS A 161 20.54 40.49 -16.78
C LYS A 161 21.12 39.22 -17.42
N GLN A 162 22.27 39.28 -18.07
CA GLN A 162 22.83 38.13 -18.81
C GLN A 162 23.26 37.02 -17.84
N GLY A 163 22.48 35.94 -17.80
CA GLY A 163 22.68 34.79 -16.91
C GLY A 163 21.62 34.61 -15.82
N LEU A 164 20.60 35.47 -15.77
CA LEU A 164 19.45 35.39 -14.85
C LEU A 164 18.16 34.90 -15.56
N ASP A 165 18.29 34.02 -16.57
CA ASP A 165 17.16 33.18 -17.01
C ASP A 165 16.95 32.13 -15.92
N ILE A 166 16.11 32.47 -14.95
CA ILE A 166 15.76 31.63 -13.81
C ILE A 166 14.50 30.89 -14.24
N GLU A 167 14.66 29.68 -14.76
CA GLU A 167 13.57 28.73 -14.74
C GLU A 167 13.20 28.47 -13.28
N LEU A 168 11.94 28.82 -12.99
CA LEU A 168 11.31 28.84 -11.69
C LEU A 168 10.91 27.43 -11.26
N ALA A 169 11.91 26.60 -10.95
CA ALA A 169 11.70 25.34 -10.24
C ALA A 169 12.93 25.09 -9.37
N THR A 170 12.72 25.09 -8.05
CA THR A 170 13.62 24.60 -6.97
C THR A 170 15.08 25.10 -6.92
N GLU A 171 15.86 25.03 -8.00
CA GLU A 171 17.24 25.51 -8.10
C GLU A 171 17.37 27.05 -8.07
N GLY A 172 16.32 27.77 -8.48
CA GLY A 172 16.35 29.22 -8.63
C GLY A 172 16.66 29.98 -7.33
N LEU A 173 15.94 29.68 -6.24
CA LEU A 173 16.11 30.42 -4.98
C LEU A 173 17.44 30.12 -4.30
N LEU A 174 17.88 28.85 -4.25
CA LEU A 174 19.16 28.48 -3.64
C LEU A 174 20.34 29.09 -4.39
N ARG A 175 20.30 29.07 -5.71
CA ARG A 175 21.32 29.68 -6.57
C ARG A 175 21.34 31.20 -6.43
N LEU A 176 20.16 31.84 -6.41
CA LEU A 176 20.02 33.28 -6.18
C LEU A 176 20.51 33.70 -4.80
N ALA A 177 20.18 32.95 -3.75
CA ALA A 177 20.67 33.17 -2.40
C ALA A 177 22.20 33.07 -2.33
N SER A 178 22.78 32.09 -3.04
CA SER A 178 24.23 31.87 -3.12
C SER A 178 24.93 33.06 -3.75
N LEU A 179 24.42 33.52 -4.89
CA LEU A 179 24.93 34.70 -5.59
C LEU A 179 24.79 35.96 -4.73
N ALA A 180 23.65 36.12 -4.05
CA ALA A 180 23.39 37.30 -3.21
C ALA A 180 24.36 37.41 -2.02
N LEU A 181 24.68 36.28 -1.40
CA LEU A 181 25.64 36.21 -0.30
C LEU A 181 27.09 36.38 -0.79
N GLN A 182 27.46 35.78 -1.93
CA GLN A 182 28.80 35.90 -2.52
C GLN A 182 29.13 37.32 -2.96
N GLN A 183 28.15 38.04 -3.50
CA GLN A 183 28.32 39.44 -3.94
C GLN A 183 28.06 40.45 -2.82
N SER A 184 27.85 39.98 -1.58
CA SER A 184 27.59 40.84 -0.42
C SER A 184 26.46 41.84 -0.67
N LEU A 185 25.37 41.47 -1.35
CA LEU A 185 24.35 42.43 -1.77
C LEU A 185 23.77 43.25 -0.61
N ALA A 186 23.61 42.61 0.55
CA ALA A 186 23.13 43.26 1.77
C ALA A 186 24.08 44.36 2.29
N ASP A 187 25.39 44.29 2.00
CA ASP A 187 26.36 45.32 2.39
C ASP A 187 26.27 46.59 1.53
N ASN A 188 25.72 46.45 0.33
CA ASN A 188 25.56 47.56 -0.63
C ASN A 188 24.19 48.25 -0.50
N LEU A 189 23.31 47.75 0.38
CA LEU A 189 21.98 48.31 0.63
C LEU A 189 22.00 49.24 1.84
N ALA A 190 21.11 50.23 1.85
CA ALA A 190 20.84 51.03 3.05
C ALA A 190 20.38 50.10 4.19
N THR A 191 20.75 50.42 5.44
CA THR A 191 20.61 49.54 6.61
C THR A 191 19.19 48.95 6.78
N GLU A 192 18.14 49.77 6.59
CA GLU A 192 16.75 49.30 6.65
C GLU A 192 16.37 48.36 5.47
N LYS A 193 16.86 48.67 4.26
CA LYS A 193 16.67 47.81 3.08
C LYS A 193 17.42 46.48 3.21
N ALA A 194 18.61 46.50 3.80
CA ALA A 194 19.42 45.30 4.03
C ALA A 194 18.74 44.34 5.02
N ALA A 195 18.17 44.87 6.11
CA ALA A 195 17.42 44.08 7.07
C ALA A 195 16.13 43.48 6.47
N GLY A 196 15.37 44.26 5.70
CA GLY A 196 14.20 43.77 4.97
C GLY A 196 14.55 42.64 4.00
N PHE A 197 15.55 42.87 3.15
CA PHE A 197 16.05 41.88 2.20
C PHE A 197 16.49 40.56 2.86
N LEU A 198 17.26 40.63 3.96
CA LEU A 198 17.71 39.43 4.68
C LEU A 198 16.55 38.68 5.35
N ASN A 199 15.51 39.38 5.79
CA ASN A 199 14.32 38.73 6.35
C ASN A 199 13.48 38.03 5.27
N ASP A 200 13.31 38.65 4.09
CA ASP A 200 12.62 38.02 2.95
C ASP A 200 13.38 36.78 2.48
N LEU A 201 14.72 36.88 2.38
CA LEU A 201 15.59 35.76 2.03
C LEU A 201 15.53 34.63 3.07
N LYS A 202 15.55 34.97 4.36
CA LYS A 202 15.38 34.01 5.46
C LYS A 202 14.03 33.29 5.38
N ALA A 203 12.95 34.02 5.11
CA ALA A 203 11.61 33.44 4.99
C ALA A 203 11.50 32.50 3.78
N GLY A 204 12.05 32.92 2.63
CA GLY A 204 12.10 32.09 1.42
C GLY A 204 12.91 30.82 1.63
N LEU A 205 14.11 30.90 2.22
CA LEU A 205 14.94 29.72 2.49
C LEU A 205 14.26 28.75 3.45
N LYS A 206 13.57 29.24 4.49
CA LYS A 206 12.79 28.37 5.38
C LYS A 206 11.66 27.63 4.66
N ALA A 207 10.93 28.33 3.79
CA ALA A 207 9.87 27.73 2.98
C ALA A 207 10.44 26.67 2.01
N CYS A 208 11.56 26.99 1.36
CA CYS A 208 12.30 26.08 0.49
C CYS A 208 12.76 24.81 1.22
N THR A 209 13.36 24.94 2.41
CA THR A 209 13.76 23.80 3.25
C THR A 209 12.54 22.93 3.61
N ALA A 210 11.45 23.54 4.06
CA ALA A 210 10.24 22.80 4.44
C ALA A 210 9.62 22.05 3.24
N ARG A 211 9.64 22.66 2.05
CA ARG A 211 9.19 22.03 0.81
C ARG A 211 10.07 20.84 0.44
N LEU A 212 11.39 21.00 0.39
CA LEU A 212 12.34 19.91 0.11
C LEU A 212 12.20 18.74 1.09
N GLN A 213 11.99 19.04 2.37
CA GLN A 213 11.73 18.01 3.39
C GLN A 213 10.40 17.27 3.15
N ASN A 214 9.39 17.98 2.63
CA ASN A 214 8.11 17.37 2.28
C ASN A 214 8.23 16.49 1.03
N GLU A 215 8.90 16.97 -0.01
CA GLU A 215 9.19 16.17 -1.23
C GLU A 215 9.97 14.92 -0.88
N HIS A 216 11.02 15.04 -0.06
CA HIS A 216 11.79 13.89 0.42
C HIS A 216 10.92 12.89 1.18
N ARG A 217 9.98 13.37 2.00
CA ARG A 217 9.04 12.50 2.71
C ARG A 217 8.07 11.82 1.75
N GLN A 218 7.52 12.53 0.77
CA GLN A 218 6.61 11.96 -0.21
C GLN A 218 7.31 10.90 -1.06
N VAL A 219 8.51 11.18 -1.57
CA VAL A 219 9.33 10.20 -2.29
C VAL A 219 9.62 9.00 -1.40
N SER A 220 10.06 9.20 -0.14
CA SER A 220 10.40 8.09 0.77
C SER A 220 9.18 7.24 1.17
N ASN A 221 8.00 7.84 1.28
CA ASN A 221 6.77 7.16 1.72
C ASN A 221 5.93 6.63 0.56
N SER A 222 6.26 6.97 -0.69
CA SER A 222 5.64 6.37 -1.87
C SER A 222 5.79 4.84 -1.88
N SER A 223 4.92 4.15 -2.63
CA SER A 223 4.99 2.69 -2.81
C SER A 223 6.39 2.25 -3.27
N PHE A 224 6.94 2.91 -4.30
CA PHE A 224 8.27 2.61 -4.83
C PHE A 224 9.41 3.05 -3.89
N GLY A 225 9.24 4.16 -3.17
CA GLY A 225 10.24 4.68 -2.24
C GLY A 225 10.42 3.79 -1.03
N ARG A 226 9.31 3.32 -0.45
CA ARG A 226 9.32 2.35 0.65
C ARG A 226 10.02 1.06 0.22
N ARG A 227 9.66 0.50 -0.94
CA ARG A 227 10.32 -0.72 -1.48
C ARG A 227 11.83 -0.53 -1.66
N ALA A 228 12.26 0.59 -2.24
CA ALA A 228 13.67 0.86 -2.49
C ALA A 228 14.48 1.10 -1.21
N LEU A 229 13.88 1.71 -0.19
CA LEU A 229 14.58 2.15 1.03
C LEU A 229 14.46 1.15 2.19
N GLN A 230 13.43 0.31 2.23
CA GLN A 230 13.15 -0.60 3.33
C GLN A 230 13.68 -2.03 3.13
N SER A 231 14.31 -2.32 1.99
CA SER A 231 15.11 -3.54 1.76
C SER A 231 14.34 -4.86 1.72
N GLU A 232 13.04 -4.87 1.41
CA GLU A 232 12.32 -6.13 1.19
C GLU A 232 11.76 -6.21 -0.24
N PRO A 233 12.59 -6.59 -1.23
CA PRO A 233 12.16 -7.00 -2.57
C PRO A 233 12.14 -8.53 -2.71
N GLN A 234 12.20 -9.26 -1.59
CA GLN A 234 12.58 -10.67 -1.62
C GLN A 234 11.44 -11.62 -1.96
N GLU A 235 10.21 -11.31 -1.53
CA GLU A 235 9.08 -12.23 -1.69
C GLU A 235 8.82 -12.52 -3.19
N ASN A 236 8.70 -11.48 -4.01
CA ASN A 236 8.48 -11.66 -5.44
C ASN A 236 9.66 -12.32 -6.19
N LEU A 237 10.90 -12.19 -5.70
CA LEU A 237 12.04 -12.87 -6.32
C LEU A 237 12.16 -14.33 -5.85
N GLU A 238 11.62 -14.65 -4.67
CA GLU A 238 11.61 -15.99 -4.10
C GLU A 238 10.61 -16.89 -4.83
N ASP A 239 9.43 -16.40 -5.20
CA ASP A 239 8.44 -17.19 -5.95
C ASP A 239 8.92 -17.46 -7.38
N MET A 240 9.46 -16.43 -8.09
CA MET A 240 10.06 -16.64 -9.41
C MET A 240 11.19 -17.69 -9.39
N LYS A 241 11.94 -17.75 -8.28
CA LYS A 241 12.99 -18.75 -8.08
C LYS A 241 12.40 -20.13 -7.77
N GLY A 242 11.32 -20.19 -6.99
CA GLY A 242 10.56 -21.42 -6.75
C GLY A 242 10.09 -22.04 -8.06
N LEU A 243 9.47 -21.24 -8.93
CA LEU A 243 9.03 -21.66 -10.26
C LEU A 243 10.19 -22.14 -11.16
N GLN A 244 11.32 -21.44 -11.14
CA GLN A 244 12.53 -21.88 -11.85
C GLN A 244 13.03 -23.24 -11.36
N ASP A 245 13.14 -23.40 -10.04
CA ASP A 245 13.63 -24.63 -9.44
C ASP A 245 12.68 -25.81 -9.75
N MET A 246 11.37 -25.56 -9.75
CA MET A 246 10.36 -26.53 -10.15
C MET A 246 10.54 -26.96 -11.62
N LEU A 247 10.55 -26.01 -12.56
CA LEU A 247 10.70 -26.31 -13.99
C LEU A 247 12.03 -27.02 -14.30
N ALA A 248 13.11 -26.65 -13.61
CA ALA A 248 14.40 -27.32 -13.74
C ALA A 248 14.37 -28.78 -13.25
N LYS A 249 13.65 -29.07 -12.16
CA LYS A 249 13.47 -30.44 -11.67
C LYS A 249 12.55 -31.25 -12.57
N LEU A 250 11.45 -30.68 -13.05
CA LEU A 250 10.57 -31.32 -14.04
C LEU A 250 11.34 -31.68 -15.31
N LYS A 251 12.13 -30.75 -15.84
CA LYS A 251 13.04 -31.02 -16.97
C LYS A 251 13.94 -32.22 -16.68
N THR A 252 14.60 -32.23 -15.52
CA THR A 252 15.52 -33.31 -15.13
C THR A 252 14.80 -34.65 -15.03
N ALA A 253 13.60 -34.68 -14.44
CA ALA A 253 12.78 -35.89 -14.31
C ALA A 253 12.32 -36.42 -15.68
N PHE A 254 11.96 -35.52 -16.61
CA PHE A 254 11.59 -35.88 -17.98
C PHE A 254 12.78 -36.41 -18.79
N GLU A 255 13.94 -35.76 -18.70
CA GLU A 255 15.18 -36.26 -19.33
C GLU A 255 15.55 -37.66 -18.81
N ASP A 256 15.42 -37.87 -17.50
CA ASP A 256 15.72 -39.17 -16.90
C ASP A 256 14.73 -40.26 -17.33
N THR A 257 13.43 -39.92 -17.38
CA THR A 257 12.37 -40.81 -17.85
C THR A 257 12.61 -41.26 -19.30
N ILE A 258 12.96 -40.32 -20.18
CA ILE A 258 13.30 -40.62 -21.58
C ILE A 258 14.52 -41.54 -21.64
N ARG A 259 15.56 -41.23 -20.85
CA ARG A 259 16.81 -42.01 -20.79
C ARG A 259 16.57 -43.45 -20.32
N LEU A 260 15.75 -43.63 -19.29
CA LEU A 260 15.43 -44.94 -18.72
C LEU A 260 14.41 -45.71 -19.57
N SER A 261 13.70 -45.02 -20.46
CA SER A 261 12.56 -45.56 -21.21
C SER A 261 11.50 -46.19 -20.28
N ALA A 262 11.31 -45.58 -19.11
CA ALA A 262 10.37 -45.93 -18.06
C ALA A 262 10.18 -44.70 -17.12
N PRO A 263 9.07 -44.60 -16.37
CA PRO A 263 8.84 -43.50 -15.42
C PRO A 263 10.01 -43.32 -14.45
N SER A 264 10.53 -42.09 -14.33
CA SER A 264 11.60 -41.77 -13.38
C SER A 264 11.05 -41.62 -11.95
N PRO A 265 11.74 -42.14 -10.92
CA PRO A 265 11.38 -41.89 -9.53
C PRO A 265 11.47 -40.40 -9.14
N LEU A 266 12.19 -39.58 -9.93
CA LEU A 266 12.28 -38.14 -9.71
C LEU A 266 10.93 -37.43 -9.95
N LEU A 267 10.00 -38.05 -10.67
CA LEU A 267 8.65 -37.49 -10.83
C LEU A 267 7.87 -37.51 -9.52
N GLU A 268 8.07 -38.54 -8.70
CA GLU A 268 7.45 -38.69 -7.38
C GLU A 268 8.07 -37.70 -6.37
N GLU A 269 9.39 -37.48 -6.44
CA GLU A 269 10.08 -36.47 -5.63
C GLU A 269 9.62 -35.04 -5.95
N VAL A 270 9.39 -34.73 -7.23
CA VAL A 270 8.79 -33.44 -7.63
C VAL A 270 7.36 -33.32 -7.10
N ALA A 271 6.57 -34.40 -7.16
CA ALA A 271 5.21 -34.40 -6.62
C ALA A 271 5.20 -34.13 -5.10
N GLU A 272 6.00 -34.86 -4.33
CA GLU A 272 6.11 -34.71 -2.87
C GLU A 272 6.57 -33.30 -2.48
N GLN A 273 7.61 -32.80 -3.13
CA GLN A 273 8.25 -31.54 -2.75
C GLN A 273 7.34 -30.32 -2.93
N PHE A 274 6.45 -30.34 -3.91
CA PHE A 274 5.53 -29.25 -4.20
C PHE A 274 4.11 -29.54 -3.67
N GLY A 275 3.96 -30.50 -2.75
CA GLY A 275 2.70 -30.75 -2.03
C GLY A 275 1.60 -31.40 -2.86
N LEU A 276 1.97 -32.22 -3.85
CA LEU A 276 1.07 -32.78 -4.88
C LEU A 276 0.52 -34.18 -4.53
N GLU A 277 0.48 -34.57 -3.26
CA GLU A 277 0.34 -35.99 -2.85
C GLU A 277 -1.10 -36.52 -2.58
N ASP A 278 -2.15 -35.71 -2.50
CA ASP A 278 -3.47 -36.21 -2.05
C ASP A 278 -4.63 -35.91 -3.03
N ASP A 279 -4.87 -36.80 -4.01
CA ASP A 279 -6.18 -37.41 -4.36
C ASP A 279 -6.07 -38.28 -5.65
N GLU A 280 -6.72 -39.45 -5.74
CA GLU A 280 -6.71 -40.28 -6.97
C GLU A 280 -7.41 -39.60 -8.18
N GLU A 281 -8.06 -38.45 -7.97
CA GLU A 281 -8.66 -37.57 -9.00
C GLU A 281 -7.66 -36.54 -9.58
N TYR A 282 -6.40 -36.54 -9.11
CA TYR A 282 -5.46 -35.41 -9.27
C TYR A 282 -4.70 -35.29 -10.57
N ARG A 283 -4.81 -36.17 -11.55
CA ARG A 283 -3.98 -35.99 -12.76
C ARG A 283 -4.39 -34.78 -13.63
N GLN A 284 -5.66 -34.41 -13.57
CA GLN A 284 -6.18 -33.14 -14.10
C GLN A 284 -5.96 -31.99 -13.10
N ALA A 285 -6.07 -32.24 -11.79
CA ALA A 285 -5.79 -31.25 -10.75
C ALA A 285 -4.29 -30.93 -10.59
N LEU A 286 -3.40 -31.81 -11.03
CA LEU A 286 -1.95 -31.64 -11.15
C LEU A 286 -1.66 -30.47 -12.06
N VAL A 287 -2.42 -30.37 -13.13
CA VAL A 287 -2.26 -29.32 -14.13
C VAL A 287 -3.05 -28.09 -13.73
N ASP A 288 -4.26 -28.24 -13.22
CA ASP A 288 -5.08 -27.10 -12.77
C ASP A 288 -4.47 -26.41 -11.54
N ALA A 289 -3.95 -27.14 -10.54
CA ALA A 289 -3.26 -26.56 -9.37
C ALA A 289 -1.87 -26.02 -9.73
N PHE A 290 -1.13 -26.68 -10.62
CA PHE A 290 0.13 -26.17 -11.19
C PHE A 290 -0.07 -24.84 -11.93
N LEU A 291 -1.20 -24.66 -12.60
CA LEU A 291 -1.55 -23.42 -13.28
C LEU A 291 -2.17 -22.40 -12.34
N GLU A 292 -2.96 -22.82 -11.35
CA GLU A 292 -3.56 -21.95 -10.35
C GLU A 292 -2.46 -21.34 -9.47
N ASP A 293 -1.46 -22.11 -9.00
CA ASP A 293 -0.28 -21.56 -8.32
C ASP A 293 0.62 -20.76 -9.25
N MET A 294 0.91 -21.20 -10.49
CA MET A 294 1.70 -20.38 -11.43
C MET A 294 0.99 -19.07 -11.82
N LEU A 295 -0.33 -19.06 -11.96
CA LEU A 295 -1.11 -17.88 -12.34
C LEU A 295 -1.34 -16.98 -11.13
N ASP A 296 -1.59 -17.52 -9.92
CA ASP A 296 -1.71 -16.73 -8.69
C ASP A 296 -0.36 -16.16 -8.26
N GLU A 297 0.73 -16.93 -8.34
CA GLU A 297 2.08 -16.40 -8.13
C GLU A 297 2.40 -15.40 -9.23
N SER A 298 2.18 -15.68 -10.52
CA SER A 298 2.47 -14.69 -11.59
C SER A 298 1.53 -13.47 -11.61
N GLU A 299 0.36 -13.50 -10.98
CA GLU A 299 -0.50 -12.32 -10.79
C GLU A 299 -0.12 -11.52 -9.55
N GLY A 300 0.23 -12.16 -8.42
CA GLY A 300 0.76 -11.50 -7.23
C GLY A 300 2.18 -10.95 -7.41
N LEU A 301 2.94 -11.55 -8.33
CA LEU A 301 4.30 -11.13 -8.69
C LEU A 301 4.36 -9.83 -9.50
N MET A 302 3.23 -9.37 -10.06
CA MET A 302 3.24 -8.46 -11.20
C MET A 302 2.21 -7.34 -11.00
N PHE A 303 2.61 -6.36 -10.18
CA PHE A 303 2.00 -5.03 -9.99
C PHE A 303 0.87 -4.94 -8.95
N SER A 304 1.20 -4.31 -7.80
CA SER A 304 0.28 -3.40 -7.12
C SER A 304 0.11 -2.16 -8.00
N GLU A 305 -1.11 -1.86 -8.45
CA GLU A 305 -1.70 -0.56 -8.88
C GLU A 305 -0.94 0.40 -9.84
N ASP A 306 0.39 0.42 -9.90
CA ASP A 306 1.21 1.52 -10.44
C ASP A 306 1.62 1.37 -11.93
N PHE A 307 1.03 0.43 -12.67
CA PHE A 307 1.35 0.16 -14.08
C PHE A 307 0.16 0.14 -15.04
N ASP A 308 -1.06 0.38 -14.55
CA ASP A 308 -2.21 0.56 -15.41
C ASP A 308 -2.34 2.03 -15.84
N ALA A 309 -1.94 2.28 -17.08
CA ALA A 309 -2.33 3.50 -17.79
C ALA A 309 -3.48 3.25 -18.79
N ASP A 310 -3.90 2.00 -19.03
CA ASP A 310 -4.92 1.67 -20.04
C ASP A 310 -5.55 0.26 -19.80
N SER A 311 -6.10 -0.01 -18.62
CA SER A 311 -6.84 -1.27 -18.33
C SER A 311 -8.31 -0.99 -18.00
N ASP A 312 -9.09 -0.69 -19.05
CA ASP A 312 -10.56 -0.79 -19.00
C ASP A 312 -10.94 -2.27 -18.81
N GLY A 313 -11.28 -2.72 -17.60
CA GLY A 313 -11.50 -4.15 -17.39
C GLY A 313 -12.00 -4.65 -16.04
N LEU A 314 -13.08 -4.08 -15.51
CA LEU A 314 -14.06 -4.71 -14.58
C LEU A 314 -13.70 -4.96 -13.10
N PHE A 315 -12.48 -4.71 -12.63
CA PHE A 315 -12.16 -4.66 -11.19
C PHE A 315 -11.06 -3.62 -10.92
N GLN A 316 -11.31 -2.38 -11.37
CA GLN A 316 -10.52 -1.25 -10.92
C GLN A 316 -10.84 -1.01 -9.45
N ASP A 317 -9.80 -0.86 -8.65
CA ASP A 317 -9.86 -0.13 -7.39
C ASP A 317 -10.70 1.12 -7.59
N ASN A 318 -11.61 1.37 -6.66
CA ASN A 318 -12.59 2.46 -6.65
C ASN A 318 -11.93 3.85 -6.52
N GLU A 319 -10.83 4.14 -7.22
CA GLU A 319 -10.23 5.48 -7.35
C GLU A 319 -10.83 6.30 -8.51
N GLU A 320 -11.71 5.73 -9.36
CA GLU A 320 -12.46 6.52 -10.37
C GLU A 320 -13.75 7.18 -9.84
N TRP A 321 -14.09 7.01 -8.56
CA TRP A 321 -15.30 7.62 -7.97
C TRP A 321 -15.07 9.00 -7.32
N GLU A 322 -13.84 9.51 -7.24
CA GLU A 322 -13.59 10.82 -6.64
C GLU A 322 -14.11 12.00 -7.50
N ASP A 323 -14.46 11.76 -8.77
CA ASP A 323 -14.95 12.79 -9.69
C ASP A 323 -16.47 12.75 -9.98
N GLU A 324 -17.22 11.78 -9.43
CA GLU A 324 -18.68 11.68 -9.65
C GLU A 324 -19.49 12.12 -8.43
N ASN A 325 -20.45 13.01 -8.68
CA ASN A 325 -21.29 13.66 -7.66
C ASN A 325 -22.38 12.69 -7.15
N TRP A 326 -21.98 11.57 -6.53
CA TRP A 326 -22.86 10.56 -5.97
C TRP A 326 -23.66 11.13 -4.80
N ALA A 327 -24.98 10.99 -4.86
CA ALA A 327 -25.89 11.40 -3.81
C ALA A 327 -26.75 10.21 -3.36
N PRO A 328 -27.23 10.18 -2.10
CA PRO A 328 -28.19 9.18 -1.67
C PRO A 328 -29.41 9.13 -2.61
N ALA A 329 -29.79 7.92 -3.04
CA ALA A 329 -30.88 7.74 -3.98
C ALA A 329 -32.24 8.04 -3.31
N GLU A 330 -33.00 8.99 -3.88
CA GLU A 330 -34.35 9.26 -3.40
C GLU A 330 -35.33 8.17 -3.89
N ASN A 331 -35.82 7.34 -2.96
CA ASN A 331 -36.75 6.22 -3.21
C ASN A 331 -36.20 5.13 -4.15
N PRO A 332 -35.13 4.42 -3.75
CA PRO A 332 -34.57 3.35 -4.55
C PRO A 332 -35.57 2.19 -4.73
N ARG A 333 -35.47 1.47 -5.85
CA ARG A 333 -36.34 0.33 -6.17
C ARG A 333 -36.28 -0.76 -5.12
N PHE A 334 -35.09 -1.02 -4.58
CA PHE A 334 -34.88 -1.89 -3.43
C PHE A 334 -34.72 -1.00 -2.19
N PRO A 335 -35.72 -0.94 -1.29
CA PRO A 335 -35.60 -0.11 -0.09
C PRO A 335 -34.44 -0.56 0.80
N ILE A 336 -33.80 0.39 1.49
CA ILE A 336 -32.81 0.09 2.53
C ILE A 336 -33.43 -0.84 3.57
N GLY A 337 -32.68 -1.88 3.97
CA GLY A 337 -33.11 -2.96 4.85
C GLY A 337 -33.82 -4.13 4.13
N SER A 338 -34.16 -4.00 2.86
CA SER A 338 -34.76 -5.10 2.08
C SER A 338 -33.71 -6.14 1.66
N SER A 339 -34.15 -7.38 1.45
CA SER A 339 -33.29 -8.47 1.00
C SER A 339 -33.34 -8.63 -0.52
N VAL A 340 -32.16 -8.84 -1.10
CA VAL A 340 -31.95 -8.97 -2.54
C VAL A 340 -31.10 -10.18 -2.85
N ALA A 341 -31.27 -10.74 -4.05
CA ALA A 341 -30.42 -11.80 -4.58
C ALA A 341 -29.72 -11.32 -5.85
N VAL A 342 -28.45 -11.67 -5.98
CA VAL A 342 -27.65 -11.38 -7.17
C VAL A 342 -28.07 -12.32 -8.29
N ILE A 343 -28.35 -11.77 -9.47
CA ILE A 343 -28.71 -12.54 -10.68
C ILE A 343 -27.63 -12.54 -11.74
N THR A 344 -26.69 -11.61 -11.65
CA THR A 344 -25.51 -11.55 -12.51
C THR A 344 -24.52 -12.65 -12.10
N SER A 345 -23.79 -13.17 -13.08
CA SER A 345 -22.68 -14.09 -12.85
C SER A 345 -21.39 -13.31 -12.96
N ALA A 346 -20.62 -13.30 -11.89
CA ALA A 346 -19.35 -12.62 -11.79
C ALA A 346 -18.49 -13.29 -10.71
N LYS A 347 -17.20 -12.96 -10.72
CA LYS A 347 -16.24 -13.46 -9.73
C LYS A 347 -16.12 -12.43 -8.60
N PRO A 348 -16.19 -12.85 -7.32
CA PRO A 348 -16.12 -11.90 -6.21
C PRO A 348 -14.72 -11.34 -6.00
N PHE A 349 -13.70 -12.05 -6.50
CA PHE A 349 -12.29 -11.73 -6.30
C PHE A 349 -11.45 -12.41 -7.39
N LYS A 350 -10.32 -11.82 -7.77
CA LYS A 350 -9.38 -12.40 -8.74
C LYS A 350 -8.75 -13.69 -8.16
N GLY A 351 -8.39 -14.66 -9.00
CA GLY A 351 -7.90 -15.98 -8.54
C GLY A 351 -8.98 -17.02 -8.18
N PHE A 352 -10.23 -16.64 -7.88
CA PHE A 352 -11.32 -17.60 -7.55
C PHE A 352 -12.17 -18.00 -8.77
N SER A 353 -11.54 -18.62 -9.77
CA SER A 353 -12.18 -18.99 -11.05
C SER A 353 -13.42 -19.88 -10.92
N LYS A 354 -13.52 -20.67 -9.85
CA LYS A 354 -14.63 -21.61 -9.57
C LYS A 354 -15.76 -21.01 -8.73
N LEU A 355 -15.54 -19.88 -8.05
CA LEU A 355 -16.56 -19.22 -7.22
C LEU A 355 -17.43 -18.30 -8.11
N ASP A 356 -18.74 -18.28 -7.90
CA ASP A 356 -19.65 -17.41 -8.64
C ASP A 356 -20.57 -16.72 -7.63
N ILE A 357 -20.74 -15.40 -7.80
CA ILE A 357 -21.62 -14.60 -6.95
C ILE A 357 -23.09 -14.76 -7.32
N GLN A 358 -23.40 -15.37 -8.47
CA GLN A 358 -24.78 -15.60 -8.89
C GLN A 358 -25.53 -16.39 -7.82
N GLY A 359 -26.66 -15.83 -7.36
CA GLY A 359 -27.50 -16.44 -6.33
C GLY A 359 -27.10 -16.10 -4.90
N TRP A 360 -26.00 -15.36 -4.68
CA TRP A 360 -25.72 -14.76 -3.38
C TRP A 360 -26.87 -13.85 -2.96
N GLN A 361 -27.15 -13.78 -1.67
CA GLN A 361 -28.19 -12.90 -1.14
C GLN A 361 -27.65 -12.11 0.04
N GLY A 362 -28.22 -10.93 0.19
CA GLY A 362 -27.85 -9.99 1.23
C GLY A 362 -28.93 -8.97 1.48
N ARG A 363 -28.60 -7.99 2.31
CA ARG A 363 -29.47 -6.88 2.68
C ARG A 363 -28.91 -5.59 2.13
N VAL A 364 -29.77 -4.79 1.51
CA VAL A 364 -29.42 -3.43 1.06
C VAL A 364 -29.17 -2.57 2.30
N VAL A 365 -27.97 -2.02 2.43
CA VAL A 365 -27.60 -1.13 3.53
C VAL A 365 -27.56 0.33 3.09
N ASP A 366 -27.21 0.59 1.84
CA ASP A 366 -27.27 1.92 1.25
C ASP A 366 -27.59 1.85 -0.25
N ALA A 367 -27.99 2.99 -0.82
CA ALA A 367 -28.23 3.16 -2.24
C ALA A 367 -27.87 4.58 -2.69
N TYR A 368 -27.02 4.68 -3.69
CA TYR A 368 -26.49 5.94 -4.19
C TYR A 368 -26.81 6.13 -5.68
N THR A 369 -26.80 7.37 -6.17
CA THR A 369 -27.00 7.68 -7.58
C THR A 369 -26.13 8.85 -8.04
N ASN A 370 -25.60 8.74 -9.26
CA ASN A 370 -24.99 9.83 -10.01
C ASN A 370 -25.97 10.53 -10.98
N GLY A 371 -27.28 10.22 -10.87
CA GLY A 371 -28.33 10.71 -11.75
C GLY A 371 -28.57 9.87 -13.01
N THR A 372 -27.68 8.93 -13.33
CA THR A 372 -27.84 8.00 -14.46
C THR A 372 -28.02 6.55 -14.00
N VAL A 373 -27.24 6.13 -13.00
CA VAL A 373 -27.25 4.78 -12.44
C VAL A 373 -27.59 4.86 -10.95
N ILE A 374 -28.20 3.79 -10.42
CA ILE A 374 -28.37 3.59 -8.98
C ILE A 374 -27.51 2.38 -8.60
N ALA A 375 -26.53 2.62 -7.72
CA ALA A 375 -25.72 1.59 -7.11
C ALA A 375 -26.30 1.25 -5.73
N TYR A 376 -26.29 -0.03 -5.38
CA TYR A 376 -26.79 -0.57 -4.14
C TYR A 376 -25.65 -1.22 -3.39
N GLU A 377 -25.46 -0.80 -2.15
CA GLU A 377 -24.53 -1.45 -1.24
C GLU A 377 -25.28 -2.57 -0.52
N VAL A 378 -24.76 -3.80 -0.64
CA VAL A 378 -25.37 -5.02 -0.13
C VAL A 378 -24.42 -5.73 0.80
N VAL A 379 -24.85 -5.95 2.04
CA VAL A 379 -24.16 -6.81 3.01
C VAL A 379 -24.72 -8.21 2.90
N LEU A 380 -23.84 -9.19 2.67
CA LEU A 380 -24.22 -10.60 2.53
C LEU A 380 -24.89 -11.13 3.81
N ASP A 381 -25.88 -11.98 3.62
CA ASP A 381 -26.57 -12.61 4.74
C ASP A 381 -25.76 -13.77 5.34
N SER A 382 -26.11 -14.17 6.57
CA SER A 382 -25.44 -15.24 7.31
C SER A 382 -25.42 -16.58 6.58
N VAL A 383 -26.42 -16.88 5.74
CA VAL A 383 -26.49 -18.14 4.98
C VAL A 383 -25.51 -18.14 3.83
N THR A 384 -25.40 -17.02 3.10
CA THR A 384 -24.39 -16.87 2.05
C THR A 384 -22.99 -16.89 2.66
N LEU A 385 -22.76 -16.15 3.74
CA LEU A 385 -21.45 -16.10 4.42
C LEU A 385 -20.98 -17.48 4.90
N GLN A 386 -21.87 -18.30 5.45
CA GLN A 386 -21.55 -19.67 5.87
C GLN A 386 -21.25 -20.64 4.71
N GLY A 387 -21.73 -20.31 3.50
CA GLY A 387 -21.49 -21.09 2.29
C GLY A 387 -20.19 -20.72 1.56
N LEU A 388 -19.49 -19.66 1.98
CA LEU A 388 -18.25 -19.24 1.36
C LEU A 388 -17.12 -20.24 1.64
N PRO A 389 -16.25 -20.55 0.66
CA PRO A 389 -15.10 -21.42 0.88
C PRO A 389 -14.13 -20.83 1.92
N GLU A 390 -13.59 -21.67 2.80
CA GLU A 390 -12.61 -21.24 3.80
C GLU A 390 -11.38 -20.57 3.19
N LYS A 391 -10.86 -21.11 2.07
CA LYS A 391 -9.75 -20.50 1.33
C LYS A 391 -10.05 -19.07 0.88
N PHE A 392 -11.29 -18.81 0.45
CA PHE A 392 -11.73 -17.48 0.03
C PHE A 392 -11.75 -16.50 1.19
N ILE A 393 -12.35 -16.89 2.31
CA ILE A 393 -12.44 -16.02 3.49
C ILE A 393 -11.05 -15.68 4.04
N ARG A 394 -10.16 -16.68 4.11
CA ARG A 394 -8.77 -16.47 4.59
C ARG A 394 -8.05 -15.43 3.76
N ARG A 395 -8.01 -15.62 2.43
CA ARG A 395 -7.33 -14.72 1.50
C ARG A 395 -7.94 -13.31 1.54
N ALA A 396 -9.26 -13.20 1.58
CA ALA A 396 -9.91 -11.89 1.65
C ALA A 396 -9.67 -11.17 3.00
N CYS A 397 -9.39 -11.89 4.08
CA CYS A 397 -8.96 -11.27 5.34
C CYS A 397 -7.51 -10.79 5.29
N GLU A 398 -6.65 -11.42 4.48
CA GLU A 398 -5.24 -11.06 4.30
C GLU A 398 -5.07 -9.86 3.35
N GLU A 399 -5.85 -9.83 2.27
CA GLU A 399 -5.67 -8.84 1.19
C GLU A 399 -6.55 -7.58 1.35
N ASP A 400 -7.77 -7.70 1.89
CA ASP A 400 -8.78 -6.63 1.88
C ASP A 400 -9.34 -6.33 3.29
N TYR A 401 -8.52 -6.61 4.33
CA TYR A 401 -8.83 -6.36 5.75
C TYR A 401 -10.25 -6.78 6.19
N GLY A 402 -10.82 -7.79 5.53
CA GLY A 402 -12.11 -8.36 5.88
C GLY A 402 -13.33 -7.85 5.12
N SER A 403 -13.24 -7.01 4.10
CA SER A 403 -14.42 -6.44 3.41
C SER A 403 -15.25 -7.42 2.55
N PHE A 404 -14.91 -8.72 2.52
CA PHE A 404 -15.53 -9.79 1.72
C PHE A 404 -17.04 -10.06 1.92
N PHE A 405 -17.68 -9.32 2.82
CA PHE A 405 -19.11 -9.46 3.13
C PHE A 405 -19.95 -8.32 2.56
N ARG A 406 -19.33 -7.31 1.95
CA ARG A 406 -19.98 -6.09 1.45
C ARG A 406 -19.66 -5.93 -0.03
N TYR A 407 -20.69 -5.70 -0.84
CA TYR A 407 -20.55 -5.58 -2.28
C TYR A 407 -21.48 -4.51 -2.83
N GLU A 408 -21.04 -3.85 -3.88
CA GLU A 408 -21.83 -2.89 -4.63
C GLU A 408 -22.41 -3.53 -5.89
N PHE A 409 -23.67 -3.24 -6.18
CA PHE A 409 -24.38 -3.78 -7.32
C PHE A 409 -25.22 -2.71 -8.01
N GLU A 410 -25.32 -2.77 -9.35
CA GLU A 410 -26.32 -1.99 -10.05
C GLU A 410 -27.72 -2.57 -9.85
N GLU A 411 -28.75 -1.74 -10.08
CA GLU A 411 -30.14 -2.20 -10.01
C GLU A 411 -30.41 -3.44 -10.89
N THR A 412 -29.72 -3.54 -12.03
CA THR A 412 -29.89 -4.62 -13.01
C THR A 412 -29.32 -5.95 -12.57
N ASP A 413 -28.41 -5.97 -11.60
CA ASP A 413 -27.77 -7.18 -11.10
C ASP A 413 -28.56 -7.84 -9.95
N LEU A 414 -29.62 -7.18 -9.50
CA LEU A 414 -30.37 -7.58 -8.31
C LEU A 414 -31.81 -7.97 -8.64
N ARG A 415 -32.36 -8.87 -7.82
CA ARG A 415 -33.80 -9.14 -7.73
C ARG A 415 -34.25 -9.17 -6.27
N PRO A 416 -35.54 -8.90 -5.99
CA PRO A 416 -36.07 -9.06 -4.63
C PRO A 416 -35.93 -10.50 -4.15
N ALA A 417 -35.57 -10.66 -2.87
CA ALA A 417 -35.48 -11.95 -2.18
C ALA A 417 -36.23 -11.89 -0.84
N GLU A 418 -36.58 -13.06 -0.30
CA GLU A 418 -37.09 -13.16 1.07
C GLU A 418 -35.91 -13.13 2.05
N ALA A 419 -36.05 -12.41 3.16
CA ALA A 419 -35.03 -12.38 4.20
C ALA A 419 -34.84 -13.79 4.79
N ARG A 420 -33.60 -14.28 4.79
CA ARG A 420 -33.22 -15.59 5.35
C ARG A 420 -32.74 -15.48 6.80
N ASP A 421 -32.42 -14.28 7.24
CA ASP A 421 -31.91 -13.96 8.58
C ASP A 421 -32.29 -12.53 9.02
N THR A 422 -31.81 -12.17 10.21
CA THR A 422 -31.83 -10.82 10.77
C THR A 422 -30.49 -10.11 10.59
N GLU A 423 -30.49 -8.78 10.63
CA GLU A 423 -29.26 -7.96 10.57
C GLU A 423 -28.23 -8.33 11.66
N ALA A 424 -28.71 -8.58 12.88
CA ALA A 424 -27.87 -9.03 13.99
C ALA A 424 -27.24 -10.41 13.75
N GLU A 425 -27.94 -11.31 13.05
CA GLU A 425 -27.40 -12.63 12.68
C GLU A 425 -26.35 -12.52 11.58
N ALA A 426 -26.59 -11.71 10.55
CA ALA A 426 -25.62 -11.42 9.48
C ALA A 426 -24.33 -10.82 10.06
N LEU A 427 -24.45 -9.76 10.88
CA LEU A 427 -23.33 -9.11 11.55
C LEU A 427 -22.54 -10.08 12.45
N ALA A 428 -23.24 -10.91 13.23
CA ALA A 428 -22.59 -11.92 14.06
C ALA A 428 -21.87 -12.99 13.23
N SER A 429 -22.43 -13.40 12.09
CA SER A 429 -21.80 -14.37 11.19
C SER A 429 -20.53 -13.79 10.55
N GLN A 430 -20.63 -12.57 10.02
CA GLN A 430 -19.52 -11.82 9.47
C GLN A 430 -18.37 -11.71 10.46
N ARG A 431 -18.64 -11.19 11.66
CA ARG A 431 -17.62 -10.92 12.68
C ARG A 431 -16.97 -12.21 13.17
N ARG A 432 -17.73 -13.28 13.33
CA ARG A 432 -17.17 -14.60 13.67
C ARG A 432 -16.20 -15.11 12.62
N LEU A 433 -16.52 -14.95 11.34
CA LEU A 433 -15.63 -15.37 10.26
C LEU A 433 -14.38 -14.49 10.24
N PHE A 434 -14.57 -13.17 10.16
CA PHE A 434 -13.46 -12.21 10.10
C PHE A 434 -12.50 -12.36 11.27
N HIS A 435 -12.97 -12.24 12.52
CA HIS A 435 -12.08 -12.28 13.68
C HIS A 435 -11.46 -13.66 13.90
N ARG A 436 -12.13 -14.74 13.49
CA ARG A 436 -11.53 -16.08 13.56
C ARG A 436 -10.30 -16.16 12.67
N TYR A 437 -10.39 -15.70 11.43
CA TYR A 437 -9.25 -15.78 10.50
C TYR A 437 -8.20 -14.73 10.84
N PHE A 438 -8.58 -13.46 11.02
CA PHE A 438 -7.67 -12.36 11.27
C PHE A 438 -6.92 -12.47 12.60
N TRP A 439 -7.65 -12.62 13.72
CA TRP A 439 -7.05 -12.67 15.06
C TRP A 439 -6.77 -14.08 15.55
N GLY A 440 -7.50 -15.09 15.07
CA GLY A 440 -7.37 -16.47 15.56
C GLY A 440 -6.36 -17.32 14.79
N GLU A 441 -6.26 -17.13 13.47
CA GLU A 441 -5.45 -18.00 12.61
C GLU A 441 -4.22 -17.31 12.02
N ILE A 442 -4.34 -16.04 11.62
CA ILE A 442 -3.26 -15.23 11.03
C ILE A 442 -2.36 -14.66 12.14
N SER A 443 -2.93 -13.98 13.13
CA SER A 443 -2.18 -13.40 14.25
C SER A 443 -2.13 -14.38 15.44
N GLN A 444 -1.19 -15.32 15.46
CA GLN A 444 -1.18 -16.42 16.46
C GLN A 444 -0.52 -16.08 17.81
N ASP A 445 -0.34 -14.81 18.13
CA ASP A 445 0.27 -14.43 19.41
C ASP A 445 -0.76 -14.34 20.56
N ALA A 446 -0.26 -14.30 21.80
CA ALA A 446 -1.10 -14.28 22.99
C ALA A 446 -1.94 -12.99 23.12
N GLN A 447 -1.54 -11.90 22.46
CA GLN A 447 -2.24 -10.62 22.46
C GLN A 447 -3.42 -10.64 21.49
N ALA A 448 -3.19 -11.10 20.26
CA ALA A 448 -4.24 -11.33 19.27
C ALA A 448 -5.32 -12.30 19.79
N ALA A 449 -4.92 -13.37 20.51
CA ALA A 449 -5.89 -14.26 21.15
C ALA A 449 -6.80 -13.55 22.18
N ARG A 450 -6.26 -12.59 22.97
CA ARG A 450 -7.07 -11.79 23.90
C ARG A 450 -7.97 -10.81 23.15
N VAL A 451 -7.47 -10.17 22.09
CA VAL A 451 -8.30 -9.29 21.24
C VAL A 451 -9.46 -10.08 20.64
N PHE A 452 -9.20 -11.27 20.10
CA PHE A 452 -10.24 -12.18 19.61
C PHE A 452 -11.29 -12.48 20.68
N GLU A 453 -10.87 -12.84 21.90
CA GLU A 453 -11.81 -13.09 23.01
C GLU A 453 -12.67 -11.86 23.34
N ILE A 454 -12.12 -10.65 23.25
CA ILE A 454 -12.86 -9.40 23.48
C ILE A 454 -13.88 -9.18 22.36
N MET A 455 -13.47 -9.31 21.09
CA MET A 455 -14.35 -9.12 19.92
C MET A 455 -15.48 -10.15 19.86
N MET A 456 -15.24 -11.37 20.37
CA MET A 456 -16.23 -12.46 20.35
C MET A 456 -17.21 -12.48 21.54
N LYS A 457 -17.13 -11.51 22.47
CA LYS A 457 -18.07 -11.46 23.61
C LYS A 457 -19.51 -11.18 23.19
N GLU A 458 -19.71 -10.15 22.38
CA GLU A 458 -21.02 -9.79 21.83
C GLU A 458 -20.84 -9.67 20.30
N PRO A 459 -20.79 -10.78 19.54
CA PRO A 459 -20.47 -10.74 18.11
C PRO A 459 -21.55 -10.06 17.27
N ALA A 460 -22.75 -9.86 17.81
CA ALA A 460 -23.82 -9.10 17.16
C ALA A 460 -23.74 -7.58 17.43
N ALA A 461 -22.78 -7.12 18.23
CA ALA A 461 -22.47 -5.71 18.46
C ALA A 461 -21.18 -5.34 17.73
N GLU A 462 -21.00 -4.06 17.39
CA GLU A 462 -19.79 -3.57 16.73
C GLU A 462 -18.53 -3.78 17.58
N ASP A 463 -17.34 -3.73 16.96
CA ASP A 463 -16.05 -3.92 17.66
C ASP A 463 -15.88 -2.90 18.76
N ILE A 464 -16.24 -1.67 18.43
CA ILE A 464 -16.10 -0.55 19.34
C ILE A 464 -17.01 -0.71 20.57
N ASP A 465 -18.21 -1.26 20.40
CA ASP A 465 -19.10 -1.59 21.51
C ASP A 465 -18.52 -2.68 22.40
N ASN A 466 -17.90 -3.71 21.82
CA ASN A 466 -17.19 -4.73 22.58
C ASN A 466 -16.04 -4.14 23.40
N TRP A 467 -15.27 -3.21 22.82
CA TRP A 467 -14.23 -2.49 23.55
C TRP A 467 -14.78 -1.61 24.68
N ILE A 468 -15.82 -0.81 24.42
CA ILE A 468 -16.49 0.01 25.44
C ILE A 468 -16.97 -0.89 26.60
N ASN A 469 -17.62 -2.00 26.27
CA ASN A 469 -18.12 -2.95 27.25
C ASN A 469 -16.98 -3.59 28.05
N TYR A 470 -15.90 -3.99 27.39
CA TYR A 470 -14.73 -4.57 28.05
C TYR A 470 -14.09 -3.58 29.04
N PHE A 471 -13.82 -2.34 28.60
CA PHE A 471 -13.26 -1.32 29.49
C PHE A 471 -14.19 -0.98 30.64
N ARG A 472 -15.51 -0.90 30.43
CA ARG A 472 -16.47 -0.56 31.49
C ARG A 472 -16.69 -1.70 32.49
N LYS A 473 -16.66 -2.96 32.06
CA LYS A 473 -17.06 -4.12 32.88
C LYS A 473 -15.87 -4.84 33.51
N GLU A 474 -14.71 -4.84 32.86
CA GLU A 474 -13.59 -5.73 33.20
C GLU A 474 -12.28 -5.01 33.53
N VAL A 475 -12.08 -3.79 33.00
CA VAL A 475 -10.87 -3.01 33.29
C VAL A 475 -11.02 -2.24 34.60
N GLU A 476 -10.04 -2.40 35.49
CA GLU A 476 -10.03 -1.72 36.78
C GLU A 476 -9.44 -0.30 36.68
N PHE A 477 -10.29 0.71 36.84
CA PHE A 477 -9.87 2.11 36.98
C PHE A 477 -9.74 2.57 38.45
N PRO A 478 -8.89 3.57 38.75
CA PRO A 478 -7.95 4.20 37.85
C PRO A 478 -6.64 3.40 37.69
N PHE A 479 -5.91 3.64 36.60
CA PHE A 479 -4.55 3.13 36.38
C PHE A 479 -3.66 4.19 35.74
N ASN A 480 -2.33 4.02 35.82
CA ASN A 480 -1.39 4.99 35.25
C ASN A 480 -1.00 4.62 33.82
N ALA A 481 -0.93 5.62 32.95
CA ALA A 481 -0.44 5.53 31.59
C ALA A 481 0.55 6.66 31.29
N GLN A 482 1.28 6.55 30.20
CA GLN A 482 2.21 7.52 29.69
C GLN A 482 1.72 8.01 28.33
N VAL A 483 1.70 9.31 28.10
CA VAL A 483 1.34 9.88 26.81
C VAL A 483 2.45 9.59 25.81
N GLU A 484 2.10 9.01 24.66
CA GLU A 484 3.04 8.82 23.56
C GLU A 484 3.19 10.09 22.71
N GLY A 485 2.08 10.77 22.43
CA GLY A 485 2.05 12.06 21.73
C GLY A 485 2.36 11.98 20.24
N LEU A 486 1.91 10.89 19.59
CA LEU A 486 2.03 10.71 18.15
C LEU A 486 1.03 11.58 17.37
N ILE A 487 -0.18 11.74 17.92
CA ILE A 487 -1.32 12.33 17.19
C ILE A 487 -1.63 13.71 17.78
N LEU A 488 -1.96 13.80 19.07
CA LEU A 488 -2.28 15.05 19.75
C LEU A 488 -1.09 15.59 20.54
N ARG A 489 -0.54 16.71 20.08
CA ARG A 489 0.53 17.46 20.79
C ARG A 489 0.01 18.32 21.97
N LYS A 490 -1.16 17.99 22.52
CA LYS A 490 -1.78 18.72 23.66
C LYS A 490 -1.06 18.43 24.98
N ILE A 491 -0.44 17.26 25.11
CA ILE A 491 0.35 16.85 26.28
C ILE A 491 1.72 16.39 25.80
N GLU A 492 2.78 16.78 26.50
CA GLU A 492 4.15 16.36 26.16
C GLU A 492 4.29 14.83 26.19
N PRO A 493 4.88 14.23 25.14
CA PRO A 493 5.30 12.83 25.14
C PRO A 493 6.06 12.46 26.40
N GLY A 494 5.81 11.26 26.91
CA GLY A 494 6.41 10.75 28.12
C GLY A 494 5.74 11.22 29.42
N THR A 495 4.74 12.10 29.37
CA THR A 495 4.00 12.54 30.57
C THR A 495 3.19 11.38 31.15
N VAL A 496 3.38 11.08 32.44
CA VAL A 496 2.54 10.12 33.17
C VAL A 496 1.22 10.78 33.58
N VAL A 497 0.12 10.11 33.25
CA VAL A 497 -1.26 10.50 33.55
C VAL A 497 -2.01 9.34 34.21
N GLU A 498 -3.04 9.65 34.97
CA GLU A 498 -3.91 8.64 35.59
C GLU A 498 -5.20 8.53 34.76
N VAL A 499 -5.45 7.37 34.17
CA VAL A 499 -6.66 7.08 33.41
C VAL A 499 -7.78 6.73 34.38
N LEU A 500 -8.90 7.47 34.33
CA LEU A 500 -10.01 7.38 35.27
C LEU A 500 -11.18 6.54 34.76
N GLY A 501 -11.29 6.38 33.44
CA GLY A 501 -12.37 5.65 32.78
C GLY A 501 -12.50 6.04 31.31
N ILE A 502 -13.39 5.34 30.59
CA ILE A 502 -13.77 5.66 29.21
C ILE A 502 -14.99 6.60 29.22
N GLU A 503 -14.87 7.73 28.53
CA GLU A 503 -15.94 8.73 28.41
C GLU A 503 -16.88 8.40 27.25
N GLY A 504 -16.34 7.90 26.14
CA GLY A 504 -17.13 7.58 24.95
C GLY A 504 -16.25 7.39 23.72
N LEU A 505 -16.79 7.76 22.57
CA LEU A 505 -16.12 7.75 21.28
C LEU A 505 -15.82 9.16 20.83
N ASP A 506 -14.77 9.28 20.03
CA ASP A 506 -14.56 10.47 19.23
C ASP A 506 -15.55 10.45 18.07
N GLU A 507 -16.47 11.41 18.06
CA GLU A 507 -17.46 11.55 16.98
C GLU A 507 -16.91 12.39 15.81
N GLU A 508 -15.75 13.05 15.97
CA GLU A 508 -15.27 14.07 15.04
C GLU A 508 -13.86 13.81 14.45
N GLU A 509 -12.96 13.10 15.15
CA GLU A 509 -11.54 12.99 14.75
C GLU A 509 -10.99 11.54 14.60
N ASP A 510 -11.84 10.52 14.40
CA ASP A 510 -11.48 9.10 14.14
C ASP A 510 -10.53 8.40 15.15
N PHE A 511 -10.26 9.00 16.32
CA PHE A 511 -9.33 8.45 17.31
C PHE A 511 -9.88 7.32 18.19
N GLY A 512 -11.07 6.81 17.87
CA GLY A 512 -11.73 5.73 18.60
C GLY A 512 -12.15 6.12 20.01
N LEU A 513 -11.78 5.30 21.01
CA LEU A 513 -12.15 5.51 22.41
C LEU A 513 -11.47 6.73 23.03
N ILE A 514 -12.28 7.55 23.69
CA ILE A 514 -11.83 8.69 24.49
C ILE A 514 -11.87 8.34 25.97
N ALA A 515 -10.74 8.57 26.63
CA ALA A 515 -10.58 8.34 28.05
C ALA A 515 -10.53 9.64 28.85
N SER A 516 -11.07 9.59 30.07
CA SER A 516 -10.90 10.62 31.07
C SER A 516 -9.53 10.44 31.73
N ILE A 517 -8.62 11.38 31.55
CA ILE A 517 -7.29 11.34 32.15
C ILE A 517 -7.09 12.46 33.16
N ARG A 518 -6.33 12.19 34.21
CA ARG A 518 -5.92 13.16 35.22
C ARG A 518 -4.44 13.48 35.07
N LYS A 519 -4.14 14.75 34.82
CA LYS A 519 -2.78 15.32 34.85
C LYS A 519 -2.68 16.35 35.98
N GLY A 520 -2.10 15.94 37.10
CA GLY A 520 -2.05 16.75 38.31
C GLY A 520 -3.44 17.02 38.89
N ARG A 521 -3.94 18.25 38.77
CA ARG A 521 -5.30 18.63 39.21
C ARG A 521 -6.32 18.74 38.08
N ALA A 522 -5.87 18.69 36.83
CA ALA A 522 -6.75 18.78 35.66
C ALA A 522 -7.27 17.41 35.29
N ILE A 523 -8.54 17.33 34.90
CA ILE A 523 -9.15 16.18 34.23
C ILE A 523 -9.41 16.61 32.79
N LEU A 524 -9.01 15.79 31.84
CA LEU A 524 -9.05 16.06 30.41
C LEU A 524 -9.55 14.81 29.68
N SER A 525 -10.28 15.00 28.60
CA SER A 525 -10.60 13.95 27.63
C SER A 525 -9.39 13.75 26.70
N PHE A 526 -8.99 12.51 26.48
CA PHE A 526 -7.81 12.19 25.68
C PHE A 526 -7.96 10.85 24.96
N PRO A 527 -7.50 10.71 23.70
CA PRO A 527 -7.55 9.45 22.97
C PRO A 527 -6.84 8.33 23.71
N LEU A 528 -7.51 7.19 23.83
CA LEU A 528 -6.97 6.03 24.53
C LEU A 528 -5.80 5.41 23.76
N MET A 529 -5.81 5.47 22.42
CA MET A 529 -4.75 4.93 21.56
C MET A 529 -3.39 5.63 21.76
N GLU A 530 -3.39 6.88 22.21
CA GLU A 530 -2.17 7.65 22.50
C GLU A 530 -1.58 7.40 23.89
N LEU A 531 -2.18 6.49 24.66
CA LEU A 531 -1.76 6.15 26.01
C LEU A 531 -1.04 4.82 26.02
N MET A 532 0.22 4.86 26.45
CA MET A 532 1.05 3.69 26.67
C MET A 532 1.06 3.29 28.12
N PRO A 533 1.19 2.00 28.44
CA PRO A 533 1.38 1.61 29.83
C PRO A 533 2.72 2.11 30.37
N VAL A 534 2.74 2.58 31.61
CA VAL A 534 3.99 2.94 32.30
C VAL A 534 4.85 1.70 32.56
N ASN A 535 4.20 0.54 32.73
CA ASN A 535 4.82 -0.76 32.94
C ASN A 535 4.02 -1.82 32.19
N ASP A 536 4.64 -2.43 31.19
CA ASP A 536 4.07 -3.49 30.33
C ASP A 536 3.70 -4.77 31.10
N LYS A 537 4.22 -4.94 32.32
CA LYS A 537 3.90 -6.09 33.19
C LYS A 537 2.69 -5.88 34.10
N ASP A 538 2.10 -4.69 34.12
CA ASP A 538 0.89 -4.45 34.91
C ASP A 538 -0.32 -5.12 34.20
N PRO A 539 -1.07 -6.02 34.85
CA PRO A 539 -2.28 -6.59 34.24
C PRO A 539 -3.28 -5.53 33.76
N LYS A 540 -3.31 -4.35 34.40
CA LYS A 540 -4.16 -3.22 33.99
C LYS A 540 -3.68 -2.53 32.72
N ALA A 541 -2.37 -2.60 32.47
CA ALA A 541 -1.73 -2.11 31.25
C ALA A 541 -2.00 -3.01 30.04
N GLN A 542 -2.35 -4.29 30.26
CA GLN A 542 -2.60 -5.22 29.17
C GLN A 542 -3.80 -4.79 28.32
N ALA A 543 -4.87 -4.29 28.94
CA ALA A 543 -6.03 -3.79 28.22
C ALA A 543 -5.71 -2.60 27.30
N LEU A 544 -4.77 -1.73 27.69
CA LEU A 544 -4.30 -0.63 26.83
C LEU A 544 -3.55 -1.17 25.60
N LEU A 545 -2.64 -2.12 25.82
CA LEU A 545 -1.88 -2.72 24.72
C LEU A 545 -2.80 -3.48 23.76
N ASP A 546 -3.75 -4.24 24.28
CA ASP A 546 -4.70 -5.01 23.48
C ASP A 546 -5.60 -4.06 22.64
N TYR A 547 -6.11 -2.99 23.26
CA TYR A 547 -6.90 -1.98 22.54
C TYR A 547 -6.08 -1.27 21.47
N ARG A 548 -4.84 -0.92 21.79
CA ARG A 548 -3.96 -0.24 20.84
C ARG A 548 -3.64 -1.11 19.64
N LEU A 549 -3.33 -2.39 19.83
CA LEU A 549 -3.11 -3.30 18.71
C LEU A 549 -4.33 -3.35 17.78
N TRP A 550 -5.53 -3.42 18.36
CA TRP A 550 -6.75 -3.37 17.58
C TRP A 550 -6.92 -2.02 16.86
N ALA A 551 -6.73 -0.91 17.57
CA ALA A 551 -6.88 0.44 17.01
C ALA A 551 -5.88 0.69 15.87
N ASP A 552 -4.60 0.32 16.04
CA ASP A 552 -3.56 0.49 15.02
C ASP A 552 -3.83 -0.34 13.74
N LEU A 553 -4.68 -1.37 13.81
CA LEU A 553 -5.00 -2.26 12.69
C LEU A 553 -6.41 -2.06 12.11
N MET A 554 -7.33 -1.42 12.85
CA MET A 554 -8.76 -1.38 12.52
C MET A 554 -9.35 0.05 12.49
N LEU A 555 -8.62 1.06 12.98
CA LEU A 555 -8.94 2.49 12.87
C LEU A 555 -7.87 3.16 12.01
#